data_AF-A0AAV2SBA9-F1
#
_entry.id   AF-A0AAV2SBA9-F1
#
_cell.length_a   1.000
_cell.length_b   1.000
_cell.length_c   1.000
_cell.angle_alpha   90.00
_cell.angle_beta   90.00
_cell.angle_gamma   90.00
#
_symmetry.space_group_name_H-M   'P 1'
#
loop_
_entity.id
_entity.type
_entity.pdbx_description
1 polymer ?
#
loop_
_entity_poly.entity_id
_entity_poly.type
_entity_poly.pdbx_seq_one_letter_code
_entity_poly.pdbx_strand_id
1 'polypeptide(L)'
;RQHKDCRTVVCGVCKNFGLKYLPINAKLLAIIRRKINQEFDLNEDRYPSVVCPKCRTALYAIERGHLKNKFIGNVSEFNENTNNDFEECNCTMCVIVKEAQNTQVKNKNAIKKRMLRYPSKRPATKKISLCSKCYIKLEKGKEHDCSLNQIPTNVNELLDENAKTAVTSNFLKSSQEKVLRNFNGKPSVLFQGPKGRPLLESKDLISLQLSRDFTNNDIRHVAAKFRTKHGRKSVEPHFRKQLILQSHYLDNFFIQKYIDIIDKDGKITKSSAIFCTDVEIFAK
;
A
#
# COMPACT_ATOMS: atom_id res chain seq x y z
N ARG A 1 -0.52 -33.48 -7.38
CA ARG A 1 0.18 -32.54 -8.31
C ARG A 1 1.57 -33.09 -8.53
N GLN A 2 2.08 -33.06 -9.76
CA GLN A 2 3.44 -33.54 -10.02
C GLN A 2 4.47 -32.55 -9.46
N HIS A 3 5.67 -33.02 -9.11
CA HIS A 3 6.75 -32.19 -8.57
C HIS A 3 7.10 -31.01 -9.49
N LYS A 4 7.08 -31.23 -10.81
CA LYS A 4 7.28 -30.20 -11.84
C LYS A 4 6.28 -29.04 -11.71
N ASP A 5 5.02 -29.32 -11.37
CA ASP A 5 4.01 -28.28 -11.15
C ASP A 5 4.38 -27.42 -9.93
N CYS A 6 4.86 -28.07 -8.85
CA CYS A 6 5.25 -27.40 -7.61
C CYS A 6 6.38 -26.39 -7.84
N ARG A 7 7.33 -26.68 -8.74
CA ARG A 7 8.44 -25.77 -9.10
C ARG A 7 7.95 -24.42 -9.65
N THR A 8 6.77 -24.38 -10.27
CA THR A 8 6.20 -23.17 -10.90
C THR A 8 5.31 -22.34 -9.99
N VAL A 9 5.01 -22.81 -8.78
CA VAL A 9 4.06 -22.17 -7.85
C VAL A 9 4.64 -21.85 -6.48
N VAL A 10 5.88 -22.26 -6.20
CA VAL A 10 6.61 -21.96 -4.97
C VAL A 10 7.71 -20.94 -5.27
N CYS A 11 7.87 -19.94 -4.43
CA CYS A 11 8.91 -18.93 -4.61
C CYS A 11 10.30 -19.48 -4.23
N GLY A 12 11.27 -19.37 -5.15
CA GLY A 12 12.68 -19.75 -4.94
C GLY A 12 13.41 -19.03 -3.80
N VAL A 13 12.83 -17.94 -3.28
CA VAL A 13 13.47 -17.09 -2.26
C VAL A 13 12.78 -17.22 -0.90
N CYS A 14 11.46 -17.01 -0.85
CA CYS A 14 10.72 -16.98 0.41
C CYS A 14 9.87 -18.21 0.66
N LYS A 15 9.92 -19.22 -0.23
CA LYS A 15 9.17 -20.48 -0.11
C LYS A 15 7.66 -20.33 0.03
N ASN A 16 7.11 -19.16 -0.30
CA ASN A 16 5.65 -18.96 -0.29
C ASN A 16 5.00 -19.59 -1.53
N PHE A 17 3.75 -20.01 -1.38
CA PHE A 17 2.91 -20.52 -2.47
C PHE A 17 2.14 -19.39 -3.18
N GLY A 18 2.04 -19.45 -4.50
CA GLY A 18 1.22 -18.53 -5.30
C GLY A 18 1.05 -18.95 -6.75
N LEU A 19 -0.05 -18.51 -7.38
CA LEU A 19 -0.39 -18.87 -8.77
C LEU A 19 0.15 -17.88 -9.81
N LYS A 20 0.65 -16.73 -9.39
CA LYS A 20 1.08 -15.63 -10.28
C LYS A 20 2.52 -15.21 -9.96
N TYR A 21 3.42 -16.15 -10.03
CA TYR A 21 4.84 -15.90 -9.87
C TYR A 21 5.52 -15.75 -11.23
N LEU A 22 6.67 -15.09 -11.21
CA LEU A 22 7.43 -14.77 -12.41
C LEU A 22 8.57 -15.78 -12.56
N PRO A 23 8.86 -16.28 -13.77
CA PRO A 23 10.01 -17.15 -13.98
C PRO A 23 11.31 -16.42 -13.62
N ILE A 24 12.26 -17.17 -13.05
CA ILE A 24 13.58 -16.64 -12.72
C ILE A 24 14.38 -16.50 -14.03
N ASN A 25 14.75 -15.27 -14.39
CA ASN A 25 15.61 -15.01 -15.54
C ASN A 25 17.10 -15.05 -15.14
N ALA A 26 18.00 -15.08 -16.11
CA ALA A 26 19.45 -15.16 -15.88
C ALA A 26 19.96 -14.06 -14.92
N LYS A 27 19.42 -12.84 -15.03
CA LYS A 27 19.77 -11.72 -14.13
C LYS A 27 19.34 -11.98 -12.68
N LEU A 28 18.12 -12.44 -12.46
CA LEU A 28 17.63 -12.80 -11.12
C LEU A 28 18.40 -13.98 -10.56
N LEU A 29 18.70 -15.00 -11.39
CA LEU A 29 19.50 -16.15 -11.00
C LEU A 29 20.88 -15.72 -10.47
N ALA A 30 21.56 -14.81 -11.18
CA ALA A 30 22.85 -14.27 -10.75
C ALA A 30 22.77 -13.55 -9.39
N ILE A 31 21.71 -12.78 -9.14
CA ILE A 31 21.50 -12.10 -7.86
C ILE A 31 21.23 -13.12 -6.75
N ILE A 32 20.39 -14.12 -7.00
CA ILE A 32 20.07 -15.20 -6.04
C ILE A 32 21.36 -15.95 -5.68
N ARG A 33 22.17 -16.35 -6.67
CA ARG A 33 23.45 -17.03 -6.44
C ARG A 33 24.40 -16.20 -5.59
N ARG A 34 24.52 -14.90 -5.88
CA ARG A 34 25.47 -14.02 -5.19
C ARG A 34 25.01 -13.61 -3.78
N LYS A 35 23.71 -13.47 -3.55
CA LYS A 35 23.17 -12.83 -2.32
C LYS A 35 22.41 -13.79 -1.40
N ILE A 36 21.97 -14.94 -1.89
CA ILE A 36 21.15 -15.90 -1.14
C ILE A 36 21.81 -17.27 -1.04
N ASN A 37 21.98 -17.98 -2.16
CA ASN A 37 22.50 -19.33 -2.18
C ASN A 37 23.27 -19.57 -3.49
N GLN A 38 24.59 -19.73 -3.38
CA GLN A 38 25.51 -19.89 -4.50
C GLN A 38 25.22 -21.13 -5.35
N GLU A 39 24.66 -22.19 -4.75
CA GLU A 39 24.34 -23.46 -5.41
C GLU A 39 22.98 -23.45 -6.12
N PHE A 40 22.23 -22.36 -6.04
CA PHE A 40 20.88 -22.29 -6.63
C PHE A 40 20.95 -22.52 -8.16
N ASP A 41 20.46 -23.66 -8.63
CA ASP A 41 20.43 -24.02 -10.06
C ASP A 41 19.02 -24.34 -10.58
N LEU A 42 18.66 -23.73 -11.72
CA LEU A 42 17.36 -23.93 -12.34
C LEU A 42 17.26 -25.28 -13.07
N ASN A 43 18.40 -25.91 -13.37
CA ASN A 43 18.41 -27.23 -14.00
C ASN A 43 18.11 -28.33 -12.98
N GLU A 44 18.37 -28.10 -11.70
CA GLU A 44 18.11 -29.07 -10.65
C GLU A 44 16.64 -29.02 -10.20
N ASP A 45 16.05 -30.20 -10.05
CA ASP A 45 14.64 -30.34 -9.66
C ASP A 45 14.37 -29.90 -8.21
N ARG A 46 15.39 -29.78 -7.37
CA ARG A 46 15.25 -29.34 -5.96
C ARG A 46 14.94 -27.84 -5.81
N TYR A 47 15.15 -27.03 -6.85
CA TYR A 47 14.90 -25.60 -6.79
C TYR A 47 13.62 -25.17 -7.55
N PRO A 48 12.84 -24.22 -7.00
CA PRO A 48 11.75 -23.62 -7.73
C PRO A 48 12.22 -22.78 -8.92
N SER A 49 11.42 -22.75 -9.99
CA SER A 49 11.72 -22.01 -11.22
C SER A 49 11.17 -20.58 -11.23
N VAL A 50 10.47 -20.17 -10.17
CA VAL A 50 9.75 -18.89 -10.10
C VAL A 50 10.07 -18.09 -8.84
N VAL A 51 9.83 -16.78 -8.90
CA VAL A 51 9.96 -15.84 -7.78
C VAL A 51 8.70 -15.00 -7.61
N CYS A 52 8.32 -14.74 -6.35
CA CYS A 52 7.17 -13.88 -6.08
C CYS A 52 7.51 -12.39 -6.32
N PRO A 53 6.50 -11.54 -6.63
CA PRO A 53 6.74 -10.12 -6.91
C PRO A 53 7.47 -9.37 -5.78
N LYS A 54 7.19 -9.72 -4.51
CA LYS A 54 7.84 -9.09 -3.34
C LYS A 54 9.33 -9.41 -3.30
N CYS A 55 9.70 -10.68 -3.45
CA CYS A 55 11.10 -11.12 -3.46
C CYS A 55 11.86 -10.57 -4.67
N ARG A 56 11.21 -10.50 -5.84
CA ARG A 56 11.79 -9.88 -7.03
C ARG A 56 12.19 -8.42 -6.76
N THR A 57 11.27 -7.61 -6.22
CA THR A 57 11.55 -6.21 -5.90
C THR A 57 12.64 -6.08 -4.84
N ALA A 58 12.61 -6.94 -3.81
CA ALA A 58 13.62 -6.95 -2.76
C ALA A 58 15.02 -7.29 -3.30
N LEU A 59 15.13 -8.29 -4.18
CA LEU A 59 16.40 -8.67 -4.82
C LEU A 59 17.00 -7.53 -5.64
N TYR A 60 16.20 -6.84 -6.44
CA TYR A 60 16.67 -5.68 -7.19
C TYR A 60 17.07 -4.50 -6.28
N ALA A 61 16.36 -4.29 -5.17
CA ALA A 61 16.72 -3.26 -4.22
C ALA A 61 18.03 -3.59 -3.47
N ILE A 62 18.27 -4.87 -3.16
CA ILE A 62 19.55 -5.35 -2.59
C ILE A 62 20.69 -5.15 -3.59
N GLU A 63 20.49 -5.52 -4.86
CA GLU A 63 21.51 -5.34 -5.91
C GLU A 63 21.90 -3.87 -6.10
N ARG A 64 20.96 -2.95 -5.89
CA ARG A 64 21.18 -1.49 -5.94
C ARG A 64 21.70 -0.89 -4.63
N GLY A 65 21.91 -1.70 -3.59
CA GLY A 65 22.36 -1.22 -2.28
C GLY A 65 21.30 -0.49 -1.44
N HIS A 66 20.02 -0.51 -1.85
CA HIS A 66 18.93 0.16 -1.13
C HIS A 66 18.39 -0.66 0.06
N LEU A 67 18.70 -1.95 0.14
CA LEU A 67 18.30 -2.82 1.24
C LEU A 67 19.49 -3.63 1.75
N LYS A 68 19.62 -3.73 3.08
CA LYS A 68 20.60 -4.64 3.73
C LYS A 68 20.14 -6.09 3.53
N ASN A 69 21.11 -7.01 3.32
CA ASN A 69 20.87 -8.44 3.06
C ASN A 69 19.99 -9.15 4.11
N LYS A 70 19.87 -8.61 5.33
CA LYS A 70 19.08 -9.17 6.45
C LYS A 70 17.57 -9.30 6.16
N PHE A 71 17.05 -8.71 5.08
CA PHE A 71 15.61 -8.73 4.79
C PHE A 71 15.10 -10.06 4.22
N ILE A 72 15.98 -10.90 3.67
CA ILE A 72 15.58 -12.19 3.13
C ILE A 72 15.72 -13.22 4.26
N GLY A 73 14.62 -13.40 5.01
CA GLY A 73 14.56 -14.32 6.15
C GLY A 73 15.08 -15.70 5.79
N ASN A 74 15.73 -16.35 6.78
CA ASN A 74 16.41 -17.65 6.70
C ASN A 74 15.97 -18.48 5.50
N VAL A 75 16.79 -18.42 4.45
CA VAL A 75 16.67 -19.33 3.32
C VAL A 75 17.17 -20.66 3.83
N SER A 76 16.30 -21.36 4.55
CA SER A 76 16.47 -22.77 4.82
C SER A 76 16.73 -23.44 3.48
N GLU A 77 17.65 -24.40 3.45
CA GLU A 77 17.90 -25.19 2.24
C GLU A 77 16.61 -25.87 1.79
N PHE A 78 16.44 -26.04 0.47
CA PHE A 78 15.37 -26.92 -0.02
C PHE A 78 15.88 -28.35 0.20
N ASN A 79 15.19 -29.14 1.03
CA ASN A 79 15.64 -30.50 1.31
C ASN A 79 15.71 -31.33 0.02
N GLU A 80 16.76 -32.15 -0.07
CA GLU A 80 17.18 -32.86 -1.28
C GLU A 80 16.32 -34.07 -1.64
N ASN A 81 15.33 -34.44 -0.83
CA ASN A 81 14.49 -35.61 -1.06
C ASN A 81 13.44 -35.36 -2.17
N THR A 82 13.92 -35.21 -3.41
CA THR A 82 13.10 -35.26 -4.63
C THR A 82 13.10 -36.70 -5.15
N ASN A 83 12.42 -37.61 -4.45
CA ASN A 83 12.12 -38.90 -5.07
C ASN A 83 11.03 -38.67 -6.12
N ASN A 84 11.45 -38.59 -7.38
CA ASN A 84 10.59 -38.34 -8.53
C ASN A 84 9.61 -39.49 -8.84
N ASP A 85 9.78 -40.65 -8.21
CA ASP A 85 9.07 -41.90 -8.55
C ASP A 85 7.92 -42.30 -7.59
N PHE A 86 7.71 -41.57 -6.49
CA PHE A 86 6.61 -41.86 -5.57
C PHE A 86 5.42 -40.92 -5.78
N GLU A 87 4.21 -41.46 -5.68
CA GLU A 87 2.96 -40.68 -5.71
C GLU A 87 2.91 -39.57 -4.64
N GLU A 88 3.70 -39.70 -3.57
CA GLU A 88 3.81 -38.72 -2.49
C GLU A 88 5.24 -38.20 -2.29
N CYS A 89 5.62 -37.19 -3.09
CA CYS A 89 6.85 -36.45 -2.88
C CYS A 89 6.76 -35.59 -1.60
N ASN A 90 7.68 -35.82 -0.66
CA ASN A 90 7.77 -35.13 0.64
C ASN A 90 8.81 -34.00 0.66
N CYS A 91 9.27 -33.53 -0.50
CA CYS A 91 10.20 -32.40 -0.56
C CYS A 91 9.53 -31.13 -0.02
N THR A 92 10.34 -30.17 0.43
CA THR A 92 9.85 -28.91 1.04
C THR A 92 8.84 -28.19 0.13
N MET A 93 9.08 -28.16 -1.18
CA MET A 93 8.15 -27.53 -2.14
C MET A 93 6.79 -28.24 -2.20
N CYS A 94 6.79 -29.57 -2.27
CA CYS A 94 5.57 -30.36 -2.34
C CYS A 94 4.76 -30.24 -1.04
N VAL A 95 5.42 -30.23 0.12
CA VAL A 95 4.78 -29.99 1.43
C VAL A 95 4.10 -28.62 1.47
N ILE A 96 4.80 -27.55 1.06
CA ILE A 96 4.25 -26.20 0.99
C ILE A 96 2.98 -26.15 0.13
N VAL A 97 3.00 -26.82 -1.02
CA VAL A 97 1.84 -26.89 -1.92
C VAL A 97 0.69 -27.68 -1.30
N LYS A 98 0.98 -28.84 -0.65
CA LYS A 98 -0.02 -29.70 0.02
C LYS A 98 -0.70 -28.93 1.16
N GLU A 99 0.06 -28.21 1.99
CA GLU A 99 -0.47 -27.37 3.06
C GLU A 99 -1.30 -26.19 2.55
N ALA A 100 -0.81 -25.50 1.52
CA ALA A 100 -1.52 -24.37 0.90
C ALA A 100 -2.87 -24.81 0.28
N GLN A 101 -2.92 -26.00 -0.30
CA GLN A 101 -4.16 -26.57 -0.83
C GLN A 101 -5.13 -26.92 0.30
N ASN A 102 -4.66 -27.57 1.36
CA ASN A 102 -5.48 -27.91 2.53
C ASN A 102 -6.08 -26.66 3.20
N THR A 103 -5.32 -25.56 3.28
CA THR A 103 -5.83 -24.27 3.79
C THR A 103 -6.78 -23.57 2.82
N GLN A 104 -6.55 -23.63 1.51
CA GLN A 104 -7.49 -23.06 0.53
C GLN A 104 -8.84 -23.80 0.49
N VAL A 105 -8.84 -25.13 0.67
CA VAL A 105 -10.08 -25.93 0.76
C VAL A 105 -10.88 -25.53 2.00
N LYS A 106 -10.22 -25.33 3.15
CA LYS A 106 -10.86 -24.86 4.39
C LYS A 106 -11.49 -23.46 4.22
N ASN A 107 -10.82 -22.54 3.52
CA ASN A 107 -11.33 -21.17 3.31
C ASN A 107 -12.42 -21.06 2.24
N LYS A 108 -12.43 -21.89 1.19
CA LYS A 108 -13.52 -21.91 0.20
C LYS A 108 -14.87 -22.31 0.84
N ASN A 109 -14.84 -23.21 1.82
CA ASN A 109 -16.04 -23.62 2.55
C ASN A 109 -16.56 -22.49 3.47
N ALA A 110 -15.67 -21.67 4.04
CA ALA A 110 -16.05 -20.50 4.83
C ALA A 110 -16.68 -19.37 3.98
N ILE A 111 -16.21 -19.18 2.74
CA ILE A 111 -16.74 -18.16 1.81
C ILE A 111 -18.09 -18.59 1.22
N LYS A 112 -18.27 -19.87 0.86
CA LYS A 112 -19.59 -20.39 0.40
C LYS A 112 -20.68 -20.20 1.45
N LYS A 113 -20.38 -20.38 2.75
CA LYS A 113 -21.32 -20.08 3.84
C LYS A 113 -21.69 -18.60 3.97
N ARG A 114 -20.83 -17.66 3.55
CA ARG A 114 -21.12 -16.22 3.57
C ARG A 114 -21.89 -15.73 2.35
N MET A 115 -21.69 -16.32 1.17
CA MET A 115 -22.35 -15.88 -0.07
C MET A 115 -23.83 -16.29 -0.19
N LEU A 116 -24.28 -17.27 0.60
CA LEU A 116 -25.71 -17.64 0.66
C LEU A 116 -26.59 -16.60 1.38
N ARG A 117 -26.03 -15.50 1.92
CA ARG A 117 -26.81 -14.52 2.71
C ARG A 117 -27.24 -13.25 1.96
N TYR A 118 -26.73 -12.95 0.77
CA TYR A 118 -27.15 -11.75 0.02
C TYR A 118 -27.07 -11.93 -1.51
N PRO A 119 -28.21 -12.11 -2.21
CA PRO A 119 -28.24 -12.01 -3.66
C PRO A 119 -28.23 -10.53 -4.08
N SER A 120 -27.11 -10.06 -4.63
CA SER A 120 -27.01 -8.73 -5.25
C SER A 120 -27.69 -8.71 -6.61
N LYS A 121 -29.00 -8.43 -6.64
CA LYS A 121 -29.71 -8.04 -7.88
C LYS A 121 -29.35 -6.58 -8.22
N ARG A 122 -28.35 -6.34 -9.09
CA ARG A 122 -28.24 -5.06 -9.79
C ARG A 122 -28.26 -5.30 -11.30
N PRO A 123 -29.17 -4.65 -12.05
CA PRO A 123 -29.25 -4.79 -13.49
C PRO A 123 -28.01 -4.20 -14.18
N ALA A 124 -27.57 -4.85 -15.25
CA ALA A 124 -26.43 -4.40 -16.04
C ALA A 124 -26.78 -3.12 -16.81
N THR A 125 -26.14 -2.00 -16.49
CA THR A 125 -26.27 -0.75 -17.25
C THR A 125 -25.50 -0.85 -18.56
N LYS A 126 -26.16 -0.52 -19.69
CA LYS A 126 -25.53 -0.46 -21.02
C LYS A 126 -24.46 0.64 -21.02
N LYS A 127 -23.21 0.28 -21.32
CA LYS A 127 -22.10 1.25 -21.39
C LYS A 127 -22.17 2.05 -22.70
N ILE A 128 -22.33 3.37 -22.59
CA ILE A 128 -22.26 4.31 -23.71
C ILE A 128 -20.79 4.73 -23.89
N SER A 129 -20.26 4.66 -25.11
CA SER A 129 -18.94 5.17 -25.47
C SER A 129 -19.02 6.64 -25.88
N LEU A 130 -18.23 7.50 -25.24
CA LEU A 130 -18.15 8.93 -25.54
C LEU A 130 -16.76 9.29 -26.07
N CYS A 131 -16.67 10.30 -26.94
CA CYS A 131 -15.41 10.86 -27.39
C CYS A 131 -14.69 11.55 -26.22
N SER A 132 -13.41 11.26 -26.01
CA SER A 132 -12.64 11.84 -24.91
C SER A 132 -12.33 13.34 -25.07
N LYS A 133 -12.52 13.88 -26.28
CA LYS A 133 -12.20 15.28 -26.61
C LYS A 133 -13.44 16.18 -26.59
N CYS A 134 -14.51 15.78 -27.26
CA CYS A 134 -15.73 16.58 -27.40
C CYS A 134 -16.97 15.99 -26.71
N TYR A 135 -16.85 14.81 -26.08
CA TYR A 135 -17.90 14.13 -25.32
C TYR A 135 -19.17 13.72 -26.10
N ILE A 136 -19.16 13.80 -27.44
CA ILE A 136 -20.20 13.21 -28.30
C ILE A 136 -20.21 11.68 -28.14
N LYS A 137 -21.41 11.10 -28.20
CA LYS A 137 -21.61 9.64 -28.27
C LYS A 137 -20.99 9.06 -29.54
N LEU A 138 -20.03 8.15 -29.35
CA LEU A 138 -19.41 7.41 -30.44
C LEU A 138 -20.28 6.20 -30.80
N GLU A 139 -20.82 6.21 -32.01
CA GLU A 139 -21.50 5.07 -32.61
C GLU A 139 -20.50 4.26 -33.45
N LYS A 140 -20.62 2.93 -33.42
CA LYS A 140 -19.72 2.07 -34.18
C LYS A 140 -19.89 2.33 -35.68
N GLY A 141 -18.78 2.62 -36.38
CA GLY A 141 -18.75 2.76 -37.84
C GLY A 141 -19.10 4.14 -38.38
N LYS A 142 -19.31 5.16 -37.53
CA LYS A 142 -19.48 6.55 -37.98
C LYS A 142 -18.20 7.35 -37.73
N GLU A 143 -17.80 8.13 -38.73
CA GLU A 143 -16.73 9.12 -38.56
C GLU A 143 -17.20 10.24 -37.65
N HIS A 144 -16.32 10.67 -36.76
CA HIS A 144 -16.61 11.67 -35.75
C HIS A 144 -15.77 12.91 -36.01
N ASP A 145 -16.41 14.03 -36.34
CA ASP A 145 -15.75 15.32 -36.46
C ASP A 145 -15.64 15.98 -35.08
N CYS A 146 -14.40 16.27 -34.68
CA CYS A 146 -14.08 16.73 -33.33
C CYS A 146 -13.72 18.22 -33.35
N SER A 147 -14.73 19.09 -33.28
CA SER A 147 -14.53 20.54 -33.16
C SER A 147 -14.71 21.04 -31.72
N LEU A 148 -13.75 21.83 -31.23
CA LEU A 148 -13.79 22.44 -29.89
C LEU A 148 -15.01 23.37 -29.71
N ASN A 149 -15.49 23.96 -30.80
CA ASN A 149 -16.61 24.91 -30.78
C ASN A 149 -17.97 24.23 -30.53
N GLN A 150 -18.05 22.90 -30.68
CA GLN A 150 -19.28 22.13 -30.47
C GLN A 150 -19.42 21.57 -29.04
N ILE A 151 -18.40 21.69 -28.20
CA ILE A 151 -18.42 21.21 -26.80
C ILE A 151 -19.62 21.77 -26.00
N PRO A 152 -19.91 23.09 -25.99
CA PRO A 152 -20.98 23.61 -25.15
C PRO A 152 -22.38 23.14 -25.59
N THR A 153 -22.62 22.97 -26.90
CA THR A 153 -23.88 22.42 -27.43
C THR A 153 -24.02 20.93 -27.12
N ASN A 154 -22.97 20.13 -27.31
CA ASN A 154 -22.97 18.69 -27.05
C ASN A 154 -23.16 18.34 -25.56
N VAL A 155 -22.61 19.16 -24.66
CA VAL A 155 -22.74 19.00 -23.21
C VAL A 155 -24.15 19.31 -22.73
N ASN A 156 -24.85 20.24 -23.41
CA ASN A 156 -26.21 20.63 -23.04
C ASN A 156 -27.27 19.71 -23.63
N GLU A 157 -27.09 19.17 -24.85
CA GLU A 157 -28.09 18.32 -25.52
C GLU A 157 -28.10 16.85 -25.08
N LEU A 158 -26.96 16.29 -24.63
CA LEU A 158 -26.81 14.82 -24.48
C LEU A 158 -26.59 14.30 -23.06
N LEU A 159 -26.56 15.16 -22.04
CA LEU A 159 -26.12 14.75 -20.71
C LEU A 159 -27.24 14.87 -19.67
N ASP A 160 -27.69 13.71 -19.20
CA ASP A 160 -28.38 13.53 -17.92
C ASP A 160 -27.60 14.26 -16.80
N GLU A 161 -28.26 14.79 -15.77
CA GLU A 161 -27.65 15.67 -14.73
C GLU A 161 -26.34 15.09 -14.13
N ASN A 162 -26.25 13.76 -14.04
CA ASN A 162 -25.08 13.03 -13.55
C ASN A 162 -23.88 13.02 -14.52
N ALA A 163 -24.12 13.14 -15.83
CA ALA A 163 -23.08 13.17 -16.84
C ALA A 163 -22.55 14.60 -17.05
N LYS A 164 -23.39 15.63 -16.83
CA LYS A 164 -22.96 17.03 -16.77
C LYS A 164 -21.89 17.23 -15.70
N THR A 165 -22.15 16.78 -14.47
CA THR A 165 -21.19 16.88 -13.35
C THR A 165 -19.85 16.16 -13.60
N ALA A 166 -19.86 15.05 -14.35
CA ALA A 166 -18.65 14.34 -14.73
C ALA A 166 -17.80 15.14 -15.73
N VAL A 167 -18.43 15.80 -16.71
CA VAL A 167 -17.76 16.65 -17.70
C VAL A 167 -17.24 17.94 -17.06
N THR A 168 -18.03 18.60 -16.20
CA THR A 168 -17.57 19.79 -15.45
C THR A 168 -16.37 19.46 -14.57
N SER A 169 -16.38 18.28 -13.92
CA SER A 169 -15.25 17.81 -13.12
C SER A 169 -13.98 17.58 -13.96
N ASN A 170 -14.11 17.07 -15.18
CA ASN A 170 -12.96 16.85 -16.05
C ASN A 170 -12.42 18.15 -16.66
N PHE A 171 -13.30 19.10 -17.00
CA PHE A 171 -12.90 20.43 -17.48
C PHE A 171 -12.16 21.23 -16.40
N LEU A 172 -12.66 21.20 -15.15
CA LEU A 172 -11.98 21.82 -14.01
C LEU A 172 -10.61 21.16 -13.72
N LYS A 173 -10.47 19.86 -13.97
CA LYS A 173 -9.19 19.13 -13.83
C LYS A 173 -8.19 19.42 -14.95
N SER A 174 -8.65 19.77 -16.17
CA SER A 174 -7.76 20.16 -17.26
C SER A 174 -7.31 21.62 -17.16
N SER A 175 -8.10 22.48 -16.53
CA SER A 175 -7.79 23.90 -16.35
C SER A 175 -6.90 24.19 -15.13
N GLN A 176 -6.78 23.26 -14.18
CA GLN A 176 -5.80 23.36 -13.09
C GLN A 176 -4.49 22.67 -13.46
N GLU A 177 -3.44 23.47 -13.60
CA GLU A 177 -2.10 23.03 -13.96
C GLU A 177 -1.56 21.91 -13.07
N LYS A 178 -0.97 20.91 -13.74
CA LYS A 178 0.13 20.02 -13.31
C LYS A 178 0.20 19.66 -11.82
N VAL A 179 -0.53 18.61 -11.39
CA VAL A 179 -0.07 17.74 -10.28
C VAL A 179 -0.31 16.25 -10.58
N LEU A 180 0.81 15.56 -10.83
CA LEU A 180 1.14 14.13 -10.68
C LEU A 180 0.09 13.06 -11.11
N ARG A 181 0.38 12.43 -12.25
CA ARG A 181 -0.22 11.18 -12.72
C ARG A 181 0.05 10.03 -11.73
N ASN A 182 -0.99 9.54 -11.06
CA ASN A 182 -0.97 8.27 -10.34
C ASN A 182 -1.06 7.09 -11.32
N PHE A 183 0.09 6.63 -11.82
CA PHE A 183 0.21 5.30 -12.44
C PHE A 183 0.30 4.25 -11.33
N ASN A 184 -0.84 3.74 -10.84
CA ASN A 184 -1.05 2.37 -10.34
C ASN A 184 -2.36 2.25 -9.53
N GLY A 185 -3.44 1.92 -10.23
CA GLY A 185 -4.26 0.76 -9.85
C GLY A 185 -5.05 0.75 -8.54
N LYS A 186 -5.39 1.89 -7.93
CA LYS A 186 -6.55 1.97 -7.02
C LYS A 186 -7.33 3.25 -7.31
N PRO A 187 -8.63 3.18 -7.59
CA PRO A 187 -9.44 4.39 -7.62
C PRO A 187 -9.40 5.00 -6.22
N SER A 188 -8.78 6.17 -6.10
CA SER A 188 -8.99 7.03 -4.95
C SER A 188 -10.48 7.30 -4.91
N VAL A 189 -11.16 6.71 -3.93
CA VAL A 189 -12.55 7.06 -3.63
C VAL A 189 -12.52 8.55 -3.33
N LEU A 190 -13.03 9.34 -4.29
CA LEU A 190 -13.41 10.72 -4.06
C LEU A 190 -14.37 10.69 -2.88
N PHE A 191 -13.87 11.11 -1.72
CA PHE A 191 -14.66 11.30 -0.53
C PHE A 191 -15.61 12.45 -0.85
N GLN A 192 -16.79 12.13 -1.39
CA GLN A 192 -17.92 13.04 -1.37
C GLN A 192 -18.19 13.37 0.11
N GLY A 193 -18.41 14.65 0.40
CA GLY A 193 -18.40 15.26 1.72
C GLY A 193 -19.41 14.73 2.76
N PRO A 194 -19.52 15.44 3.90
CA PRO A 194 -19.72 14.84 5.22
C PRO A 194 -21.17 14.43 5.47
N LYS A 195 -21.37 13.28 6.12
CA LYS A 195 -22.62 12.95 6.81
C LYS A 195 -22.26 12.35 8.17
N GLY A 196 -22.13 13.23 9.16
CA GLY A 196 -21.74 12.95 10.53
C GLY A 196 -20.53 13.79 10.95
N ARG A 197 -20.70 14.64 11.97
CA ARG A 197 -19.56 15.23 12.68
C ARG A 197 -18.74 14.07 13.28
N PRO A 198 -17.40 14.13 13.25
CA PRO A 198 -16.60 13.14 13.96
C PRO A 198 -16.98 13.18 15.44
N LEU A 199 -17.04 12.01 16.07
CA LEU A 199 -17.28 11.93 17.52
C LEU A 199 -16.09 12.48 18.31
N LEU A 200 -14.91 12.42 17.71
CA LEU A 200 -13.65 12.88 18.29
C LEU A 200 -12.93 13.77 17.27
N GLU A 201 -12.86 15.06 17.59
CA GLU A 201 -12.09 16.03 16.83
C GLU A 201 -10.62 15.95 17.22
N SER A 202 -9.74 16.45 16.37
CA SER A 202 -8.31 16.45 16.69
C SER A 202 -8.00 17.29 17.92
N LYS A 203 -8.77 18.37 18.16
CA LYS A 203 -8.68 19.18 19.38
C LYS A 203 -8.89 18.35 20.65
N ASP A 204 -9.88 17.46 20.66
CA ASP A 204 -10.16 16.59 21.81
C ASP A 204 -9.00 15.63 22.08
N LEU A 205 -8.42 15.06 21.02
CA LEU A 205 -7.25 14.19 21.12
C LEU A 205 -6.01 14.91 21.64
N ILE A 206 -5.82 16.17 21.24
CA ILE A 206 -4.71 17.01 21.70
C ILE A 206 -4.91 17.38 23.17
N SER A 207 -6.12 17.78 23.58
CA SER A 207 -6.44 18.04 24.99
C SER A 207 -6.25 16.80 25.85
N LEU A 208 -6.62 15.61 25.32
CA LEU A 208 -6.36 14.34 25.98
C LEU A 208 -4.86 14.05 26.08
N GLN A 209 -4.08 14.44 25.08
CA GLN A 209 -2.62 14.30 25.09
C GLN A 209 -1.99 15.11 26.21
N LEU A 210 -2.37 16.38 26.32
CA LEU A 210 -1.83 17.32 27.30
C LEU A 210 -2.31 17.01 28.73
N SER A 211 -3.56 16.54 28.90
CA SER A 211 -4.11 16.26 30.23
C SER A 211 -3.65 14.94 30.86
N ARG A 212 -3.09 14.02 30.06
CA ARG A 212 -2.70 12.68 30.51
C ARG A 212 -1.24 12.34 30.20
N ASP A 213 -0.45 13.33 29.79
CA ASP A 213 0.95 13.17 29.36
C ASP A 213 1.16 12.03 28.36
N PHE A 214 0.22 11.86 27.43
CA PHE A 214 0.30 10.79 26.44
C PHE A 214 1.32 11.11 25.36
N THR A 215 2.05 10.08 24.93
CA THR A 215 2.92 10.22 23.77
C THR A 215 2.10 10.27 22.48
N ASN A 216 2.72 10.75 21.39
CA ASN A 216 2.12 10.72 20.06
C ASN A 216 1.70 9.29 19.63
N ASN A 217 2.38 8.25 20.12
CA ASN A 217 2.02 6.86 19.83
C ASN A 217 0.78 6.41 20.61
N ASP A 218 0.66 6.83 21.87
CA ASP A 218 -0.52 6.53 22.70
C ASP A 218 -1.78 7.14 22.10
N ILE A 219 -1.70 8.40 21.68
CA ILE A 219 -2.81 9.09 20.99
C ILE A 219 -3.18 8.39 19.67
N ARG A 220 -2.19 7.89 18.91
CA ARG A 220 -2.46 7.10 17.71
C ARG A 220 -3.17 5.78 18.05
N HIS A 221 -2.80 5.13 19.15
CA HIS A 221 -3.46 3.92 19.63
C HIS A 221 -4.89 4.20 20.11
N VAL A 222 -5.11 5.29 20.86
CA VAL A 222 -6.45 5.73 21.29
C VAL A 222 -7.34 5.98 20.07
N ALA A 223 -6.86 6.77 19.09
CA ALA A 223 -7.59 7.03 17.85
C ALA A 223 -7.87 5.75 17.04
N ALA A 224 -6.95 4.78 17.04
CA ALA A 224 -7.16 3.49 16.37
C ALA A 224 -8.20 2.62 17.08
N LYS A 225 -8.17 2.56 18.42
CA LYS A 225 -9.18 1.87 19.23
C LYS A 225 -10.57 2.49 19.02
N PHE A 226 -10.67 3.82 19.02
CA PHE A 226 -11.91 4.54 18.72
C PHE A 226 -12.44 4.21 17.33
N ARG A 227 -11.60 4.23 16.29
CA ARG A 227 -12.01 3.85 14.93
C ARG A 227 -12.45 2.40 14.80
N THR A 228 -11.87 1.50 15.59
CA THR A 228 -12.22 0.08 15.60
C THR A 228 -13.60 -0.13 16.24
N LYS A 229 -13.89 0.58 17.34
CA LYS A 229 -15.14 0.45 18.10
C LYS A 229 -16.31 1.24 17.49
N HIS A 230 -16.07 2.48 17.05
CA HIS A 230 -17.12 3.42 16.60
C HIS A 230 -17.08 3.67 15.08
N GLY A 231 -16.23 2.95 14.35
CA GLY A 231 -16.08 3.04 12.90
C GLY A 231 -15.12 4.14 12.44
N ARG A 232 -14.64 4.03 11.20
CA ARG A 232 -13.55 4.89 10.67
C ARG A 232 -13.87 6.39 10.69
N LYS A 233 -15.16 6.76 10.60
CA LYS A 233 -15.66 8.14 10.60
C LYS A 233 -15.75 8.77 12.00
N SER A 234 -15.58 7.99 13.07
CA SER A 234 -15.67 8.48 14.45
C SER A 234 -14.54 9.43 14.85
N VAL A 235 -13.38 9.34 14.18
CA VAL A 235 -12.23 10.23 14.43
C VAL A 235 -11.98 11.04 13.17
N GLU A 236 -11.73 12.34 13.35
CA GLU A 236 -11.47 13.29 12.27
C GLU A 236 -10.50 12.74 11.21
N PRO A 237 -10.82 12.88 9.91
CA PRO A 237 -9.89 12.53 8.84
C PRO A 237 -8.64 13.39 8.95
N HIS A 238 -7.48 12.82 8.58
CA HIS A 238 -6.20 13.53 8.59
C HIS A 238 -5.67 14.02 9.96
N PHE A 239 -6.22 13.58 11.09
CA PHE A 239 -5.70 13.93 12.44
C PHE A 239 -4.18 13.71 12.61
N ARG A 240 -3.61 12.69 11.94
CA ARG A 240 -2.15 12.43 11.96
C ARG A 240 -1.34 13.61 11.42
N LYS A 241 -1.84 14.27 10.36
CA LYS A 241 -1.18 15.44 9.80
C LYS A 241 -1.28 16.63 10.76
N GLN A 242 -2.44 16.81 11.40
CA GLN A 242 -2.63 17.88 12.37
C GLN A 242 -1.72 17.72 13.61
N LEU A 243 -1.55 16.49 14.13
CA LEU A 243 -0.59 16.22 15.20
C LEU A 243 0.86 16.59 14.83
N ILE A 244 1.26 16.28 13.58
CA ILE A 244 2.61 16.62 13.07
C ILE A 244 2.76 18.14 12.89
N LEU A 245 1.73 18.81 12.39
CA LEU A 245 1.74 20.27 12.26
C LEU A 245 1.84 20.95 13.62
N GLN A 246 1.18 20.41 14.64
CA GLN A 246 1.30 20.93 16.00
C GLN A 246 2.68 20.68 16.61
N SER A 247 3.28 19.50 16.41
CA SER A 247 4.65 19.29 16.87
C SER A 247 5.63 20.24 16.19
N HIS A 248 5.48 20.46 14.88
CA HIS A 248 6.30 21.43 14.14
C HIS A 248 6.04 22.88 14.53
N TYR A 249 4.81 23.22 14.93
CA TYR A 249 4.52 24.53 15.49
C TYR A 249 5.35 24.77 16.76
N LEU A 250 5.51 23.75 17.60
CA LEU A 250 6.33 23.80 18.81
C LEU A 250 7.84 23.85 18.49
N ASP A 251 8.31 23.25 17.38
CA ASP A 251 9.72 23.29 17.00
C ASP A 251 10.26 24.74 16.86
N ASN A 252 9.42 25.69 16.46
CA ASN A 252 9.80 27.10 16.35
C ASN A 252 10.04 27.78 17.71
N PHE A 253 9.54 27.18 18.80
CA PHE A 253 9.70 27.71 20.16
C PHE A 253 10.90 27.12 20.89
N PHE A 254 11.49 26.04 20.38
CA PHE A 254 12.56 25.34 21.05
C PHE A 254 13.84 25.37 20.22
N ILE A 255 14.86 26.08 20.69
CA ILE A 255 16.20 26.03 20.12
C ILE A 255 17.03 25.01 20.90
N GLN A 256 17.45 23.94 20.23
CA GLN A 256 18.47 23.05 20.74
C GLN A 256 19.86 23.70 20.54
N LYS A 257 20.58 23.94 21.64
CA LYS A 257 22.00 24.34 21.58
C LYS A 257 22.86 23.28 22.26
N TYR A 258 24.06 23.10 21.74
CA TYR A 258 25.08 22.31 22.41
C TYR A 258 25.84 23.23 23.36
N ILE A 259 25.87 22.85 24.64
CA ILE A 259 26.62 23.54 25.67
C ILE A 259 27.78 22.66 26.12
N ASP A 260 28.93 23.31 26.33
CA ASP A 260 30.12 22.67 26.89
C ASP A 260 29.98 22.70 28.42
N ILE A 261 29.82 21.52 29.03
CA ILE A 261 29.78 21.36 30.48
C ILE A 261 31.19 21.00 30.93
N ILE A 262 31.75 21.79 31.84
CA ILE A 262 33.04 21.51 32.47
C ILE A 262 32.77 20.72 33.74
N ASP A 263 33.15 19.45 33.74
CA ASP A 263 33.06 18.61 34.94
C ASP A 263 34.05 19.09 36.03
N LYS A 264 33.85 18.63 37.27
CA LYS A 264 34.72 18.98 38.40
C LYS A 264 36.21 18.66 38.17
N ASP A 265 36.49 17.72 37.27
CA ASP A 265 37.84 17.30 36.88
C ASP A 265 38.42 18.11 35.69
N GLY A 266 37.73 19.18 35.26
CA GLY A 266 38.16 20.04 34.14
C GLY A 266 37.88 19.44 32.75
N LYS A 267 37.20 18.30 32.67
CA LYS A 267 36.84 17.65 31.40
C LYS A 267 35.64 18.34 30.76
N ILE A 268 35.78 18.72 29.49
CA ILE A 268 34.69 19.33 28.71
C ILE A 268 33.83 18.22 28.10
N THR A 269 32.54 18.19 28.44
CA THR A 269 31.55 17.31 27.83
C THR A 269 30.51 18.14 27.07
N LYS A 270 30.29 17.81 25.79
CA LYS A 270 29.25 18.42 24.97
C LYS A 270 27.90 17.80 25.31
N SER A 271 26.98 18.58 25.85
CA SER A 271 25.62 18.17 26.12
C SER A 271 24.63 19.04 25.35
N SER A 272 23.51 18.46 24.92
CA SER A 272 22.46 19.25 24.27
C SER A 272 21.48 19.79 25.29
N ALA A 273 21.28 21.10 25.30
CA ALA A 273 20.24 21.76 26.08
C ALA A 273 19.17 22.34 25.13
N ILE A 274 17.92 22.26 25.55
CA ILE A 274 16.77 22.80 24.81
C ILE A 274 16.35 24.10 25.48
N PHE A 275 16.39 25.20 24.75
CA PHE A 275 16.00 26.53 25.22
C PHE A 275 14.65 26.91 24.61
N CYS A 276 13.73 27.40 25.43
CA CYS A 276 12.49 27.98 24.94
C CYS A 276 12.76 29.44 24.51
N THR A 277 12.44 29.82 23.28
CA THR A 277 12.85 31.12 22.73
C THR A 277 11.92 32.30 22.95
N ASP A 278 10.73 32.12 23.53
CA ASP A 278 9.87 33.26 23.91
C ASP A 278 8.85 32.83 24.97
N VAL A 279 9.00 33.36 26.19
CA VAL A 279 7.99 33.21 27.26
C VAL A 279 7.08 34.45 27.35
N GLU A 280 7.48 35.58 26.74
CA GLU A 280 6.80 36.87 26.90
C GLU A 280 5.50 37.01 26.09
N ILE A 281 5.29 36.20 25.05
CA ILE A 281 4.12 36.31 24.17
C ILE A 281 2.83 35.72 24.81
N PHE A 282 2.95 34.92 25.88
CA PHE A 282 1.81 34.24 26.52
C PHE A 282 1.36 34.85 27.86
N ALA A 283 1.98 35.96 28.30
CA ALA A 283 1.65 36.64 29.55
C ALA A 283 0.61 37.78 29.40
N LYS A 284 -0.14 37.84 28.28
CA LYS A 284 -1.25 38.78 28.05
C LYS A 284 -2.54 38.06 27.72
#